data_AF-A0A8S2WUY5-F1
#
_entry.id   AF-A0A8S2WUY5-F1
#
_cell.length_a   1.000
_cell.length_b   1.000
_cell.length_c   1.000
_cell.angle_alpha   90.00
_cell.angle_beta   90.00
_cell.angle_gamma   90.00
#
_symmetry.space_group_name_H-M   'P 1'
#
loop_
_entity.id
_entity.type
_entity.pdbx_description
1 polymer ?
#
loop_
_entity_poly.entity_id
_entity_poly.type
_entity_poly.pdbx_seq_one_letter_code
_entity_poly.pdbx_strand_id
1 'polypeptide(L)'
;ELFFNTHKENIKAFAVLQNNNARKLFLENNLALVCKIAFDCMYAWCIVIDIKEEFSLMELVCRTTKTIQWILELSQNENLDNIECINVFFQRQRFKKELYKFYRDIDNKARRKTDENELELVPNTQVPQSDGEEGTKTGFGS
;
A
#
# COMPACT_ATOMS: atom_id res chain seq x y z
N GLU A 1 13.35 15.11 30.41
CA GLU A 1 13.63 16.41 29.76
C GLU A 1 14.92 16.43 28.92
N LEU A 2 16.06 15.97 29.44
CA LEU A 2 17.35 16.04 28.73
C LEU A 2 17.33 15.44 27.32
N PHE A 3 16.78 14.24 27.14
CA PHE A 3 16.67 13.59 25.83
C PHE A 3 15.92 14.45 24.80
N PHE A 4 14.75 14.98 25.19
CA PHE A 4 13.93 15.80 24.31
C PHE A 4 14.66 17.06 23.90
N ASN A 5 15.30 17.76 24.84
CA ASN A 5 16.03 18.99 24.53
C ASN A 5 17.20 18.75 23.57
N THR A 6 17.87 17.60 23.67
CA THR A 6 18.97 17.22 22.77
C THR A 6 18.48 16.79 21.39
N HIS A 7 17.37 16.05 21.31
CA HIS A 7 16.94 15.38 20.08
C HIS A 7 15.69 15.96 19.41
N LYS A 8 15.06 17.01 19.96
CA LYS A 8 13.81 17.59 19.44
C LYS A 8 13.84 17.91 17.95
N GLU A 9 14.95 18.46 17.45
CA GLU A 9 15.07 18.83 16.03
C GLU A 9 15.19 17.58 15.15
N ASN A 10 15.95 16.58 15.58
CA ASN A 10 16.06 15.31 14.87
C ASN A 10 14.74 14.53 14.89
N ILE A 11 13.99 14.59 16.00
CA ILE A 11 12.66 13.98 16.12
C ILE A 11 11.71 14.65 15.11
N LYS A 12 11.70 15.98 15.03
CA LYS A 12 10.86 16.71 14.08
C LYS A 12 11.24 16.43 12.64
N ALA A 13 12.55 16.48 12.33
CA ALA A 13 13.09 16.19 11.00
C ALA A 13 12.76 14.75 10.56
N PHE A 14 12.88 13.78 11.46
CA PHE A 14 12.52 12.40 11.18
C PHE A 14 11.03 12.25 10.89
N ALA A 15 10.16 12.85 11.72
CA ALA A 15 8.72 12.60 11.63
C ALA A 15 8.08 13.00 10.29
N VAL A 16 8.64 14.01 9.63
CA VAL A 16 8.12 14.52 8.35
C VAL A 16 8.68 13.78 7.12
N LEU A 17 9.47 12.72 7.30
CA LEU A 17 10.02 11.93 6.20
C LEU A 17 8.97 10.99 5.56
N GLN A 18 8.66 11.22 4.29
CA GLN A 18 7.69 10.39 3.55
C GLN A 18 8.27 9.04 3.11
N ASN A 19 9.51 9.04 2.60
CA ASN A 19 10.13 7.87 1.96
C ASN A 19 10.75 6.90 2.98
N ASN A 20 10.47 5.60 2.84
CA ASN A 20 11.09 4.53 3.63
C ASN A 20 12.63 4.55 3.55
N ASN A 21 13.22 4.80 2.38
CA ASN A 21 14.68 4.82 2.23
C ASN A 21 15.30 5.99 3.00
N ALA A 22 14.65 7.16 2.97
CA ALA A 22 15.07 8.32 3.75
C ALA A 22 14.93 8.05 5.25
N ARG A 23 13.83 7.43 5.69
CA ARG A 23 13.65 7.03 7.09
C ARG A 23 14.73 6.05 7.56
N LYS A 24 15.06 5.04 6.75
CA LYS A 24 16.14 4.08 7.04
C LYS A 24 17.48 4.80 7.24
N LEU A 25 17.90 5.58 6.24
CA LEU A 25 19.16 6.32 6.28
C LEU A 25 19.20 7.30 7.45
N PHE A 26 18.09 7.96 7.76
CA PHE A 26 18.02 8.89 8.88
C PHE A 26 18.24 8.17 10.22
N LEU A 27 17.58 7.03 10.45
CA LEU A 27 17.74 6.25 11.68
C LEU A 27 19.16 5.68 11.80
N GLU A 28 19.75 5.18 10.70
CA GLU A 28 21.13 4.69 10.69
C GLU A 28 22.15 5.76 11.12
N ASN A 29 21.88 7.03 10.78
CA ASN A 29 22.72 8.16 11.20
C ASN A 29 22.35 8.74 12.57
N ASN A 30 21.21 8.34 13.14
CA ASN A 30 20.65 8.91 14.38
C ASN A 30 20.12 7.80 15.31
N LEU A 31 20.98 6.83 15.63
CA LEU A 31 20.61 5.61 16.37
C LEU A 31 19.89 5.89 17.70
N ALA A 32 20.20 7.00 18.37
CA ALA A 32 19.56 7.42 19.62
C ALA A 32 18.04 7.62 19.51
N LEU A 33 17.50 7.83 18.30
CA LEU A 33 16.07 7.97 18.06
C LEU A 33 15.34 6.62 18.05
N VAL A 34 16.03 5.49 18.02
CA VAL A 34 15.42 4.15 18.04
C VAL A 34 15.16 3.73 19.49
N CYS A 35 14.35 4.49 20.19
CA CYS A 35 14.01 4.25 21.60
C CYS A 35 12.56 4.65 21.91
N LYS A 36 12.03 4.14 23.03
CA LYS A 36 10.66 4.44 23.47
C LYS A 36 10.42 5.93 23.70
N ILE A 37 11.41 6.66 24.21
CA ILE A 37 11.26 8.10 24.50
C ILE A 37 10.99 8.88 23.21
N ALA A 38 11.72 8.59 22.12
CA ALA A 38 11.48 9.22 20.83
C ALA A 38 10.07 8.90 20.30
N PHE A 39 9.63 7.64 20.41
CA PHE A 39 8.26 7.24 20.07
C PHE A 39 7.22 8.03 20.87
N ASP A 40 7.36 8.09 22.20
CA ASP A 40 6.42 8.80 23.07
C ASP A 40 6.35 10.30 22.72
N CYS A 41 7.50 10.94 22.42
CA CYS A 41 7.53 12.33 21.97
C CYS A 41 6.81 12.54 20.63
N MET A 42 7.02 11.65 19.65
CA MET A 42 6.36 11.76 18.35
C MET A 42 4.86 11.46 18.45
N TYR A 43 4.46 10.51 19.28
CA TYR A 43 3.06 10.19 19.53
C TYR A 43 2.33 11.36 20.20
N ALA A 44 2.94 11.97 21.23
CA ALA A 44 2.42 13.20 21.83
C ALA A 44 2.30 14.33 20.80
N TRP A 45 3.27 14.44 19.87
CA TRP A 45 3.18 15.43 18.80
C TRP A 45 2.03 15.15 17.82
N CYS A 46 1.75 13.87 17.49
CA CYS A 46 0.57 13.51 16.70
C CYS A 46 -0.73 14.06 17.33
N ILE A 47 -0.88 13.92 18.65
CA ILE A 47 -2.05 14.44 19.39
C ILE A 47 -2.12 15.96 19.32
N VAL A 48 -0.98 16.67 19.45
CA VAL A 48 -0.95 18.13 19.33
C VAL A 48 -1.36 18.58 17.92
N ILE A 49 -1.00 17.84 16.88
CA ILE A 49 -1.39 18.13 15.50
C ILE A 49 -2.88 17.84 15.28
N ASP A 50 -3.40 16.76 15.87
CA ASP A 50 -4.82 16.41 15.82
C ASP A 50 -5.70 17.52 16.40
N ILE A 51 -5.32 18.07 17.55
CA ILE A 51 -6.00 19.22 18.18
C ILE A 51 -5.97 20.47 17.29
N LYS A 52 -4.94 20.61 16.45
CA LYS A 52 -4.81 21.72 15.48
C LYS A 52 -5.53 21.48 14.16
N GLU A 53 -6.16 20.32 14.00
CA GLU A 53 -6.91 19.91 12.80
C GLU A 53 -6.05 19.86 11.51
N GLU A 54 -4.73 19.72 11.65
CA GLU A 54 -3.79 19.58 10.52
C GLU A 54 -3.63 18.09 10.12
N PHE A 55 -4.72 17.47 9.67
CA PHE A 55 -4.79 16.01 9.50
C PHE A 55 -3.79 15.44 8.48
N SER A 56 -3.43 16.17 7.43
CA SER A 56 -2.43 15.73 6.44
C SER A 56 -1.03 15.62 7.06
N LEU A 57 -0.67 16.56 7.92
CA LEU A 57 0.58 16.51 8.68
C LEU A 57 0.51 15.42 9.75
N MET A 58 -0.62 15.27 10.44
CA MET A 58 -0.83 14.22 11.44
C MET A 58 -0.63 12.83 10.82
N GLU A 59 -1.23 12.56 9.66
CA GLU A 59 -1.09 11.28 8.97
C GLU A 59 0.37 10.95 8.65
N LEU A 60 1.12 11.97 8.20
CA LEU A 60 2.54 11.85 7.91
C LEU A 60 3.35 11.53 9.18
N VAL A 61 3.17 12.32 10.24
CA VAL A 61 3.89 12.14 11.52
C VAL A 61 3.52 10.78 12.15
N CYS A 62 2.25 10.37 12.10
CA CYS A 62 1.78 9.09 12.63
C CYS A 62 2.40 7.91 11.89
N ARG A 63 2.44 7.95 10.56
CA ARG A 63 3.11 6.91 9.74
C ARG A 63 4.57 6.75 10.12
N THR A 64 5.27 7.86 10.33
CA THR A 64 6.68 7.83 10.72
C THR A 64 6.86 7.36 12.16
N THR A 65 5.98 7.77 13.08
CA THR A 65 5.96 7.32 14.49
C THR A 65 5.81 5.80 14.59
N LYS A 66 4.88 5.24 13.80
CA LYS A 66 4.67 3.79 13.71
C LYS A 66 5.89 3.01 13.22
N THR A 67 6.81 3.67 12.51
CA THR A 67 8.09 3.07 12.11
C THR A 67 8.94 2.73 13.33
N ILE A 68 9.08 3.66 14.29
CA ILE A 68 9.83 3.41 15.53
C ILE A 68 9.11 2.34 16.35
N GLN A 69 7.79 2.46 16.49
CA GLN A 69 6.99 1.48 17.22
C GLN A 69 7.25 0.05 16.73
N TRP A 70 7.18 -0.17 15.42
CA TRP A 70 7.43 -1.49 14.84
C TRP A 70 8.86 -1.98 15.00
N ILE A 71 9.86 -1.09 15.01
CA ILE A 71 11.25 -1.49 15.28
C ILE A 71 11.39 -1.96 16.73
N LEU A 72 10.78 -1.24 17.68
CA LEU A 72 10.79 -1.63 19.10
C LEU A 72 10.04 -2.95 19.34
N GLU A 73 8.87 -3.13 18.72
CA GLU A 73 8.10 -4.37 18.79
C GLU A 73 8.86 -5.54 18.14
N LEU A 74 9.57 -5.29 17.04
CA LEU A 74 10.39 -6.30 16.37
C LEU A 74 11.55 -6.77 17.26
N SER A 75 12.24 -5.84 17.92
CA SER A 75 13.31 -6.16 18.89
C SER A 75 12.81 -7.05 20.01
N GLN A 76 11.63 -6.73 20.57
CA GLN A 76 11.01 -7.53 21.63
C GLN A 76 10.64 -8.94 21.15
N ASN A 77 10.08 -9.07 19.95
CA ASN A 77 9.63 -10.36 19.42
C ASN A 77 10.79 -11.27 19.02
N GLU A 78 11.89 -10.71 18.52
CA GLU A 78 13.04 -11.48 17.99
C GLU A 78 14.20 -11.56 18.99
N ASN A 79 14.10 -10.90 20.15
CA ASN A 79 15.15 -10.77 21.15
C ASN A 79 16.48 -10.25 20.59
N LEU A 80 16.39 -9.23 19.72
CA LEU A 80 17.52 -8.55 19.06
C LEU A 80 17.67 -7.12 19.57
N ASP A 81 18.82 -6.50 19.36
CA ASP A 81 18.97 -5.07 19.66
C ASP A 81 18.12 -4.20 18.71
N ASN A 82 17.55 -3.10 19.23
CA ASN A 82 16.73 -2.17 18.46
C ASN A 82 17.44 -1.64 17.19
N ILE A 83 18.76 -1.43 17.26
CA ILE A 83 19.58 -0.94 16.15
C ILE A 83 19.70 -2.00 15.06
N GLU A 84 19.89 -3.27 15.44
CA GLU A 84 19.93 -4.40 14.51
C GLU A 84 18.59 -4.57 13.78
N CYS A 85 17.48 -4.29 14.48
CA CYS A 85 16.14 -4.34 13.93
C CYS A 85 15.85 -3.28 12.86
N ILE A 86 16.62 -2.20 12.73
CA ILE A 86 16.43 -1.19 11.68
C ILE A 86 16.46 -1.85 10.30
N ASN A 87 17.53 -2.59 10.01
CA ASN A 87 17.72 -3.24 8.71
C ASN A 87 16.66 -4.31 8.46
N VAL A 88 16.40 -5.15 9.46
CA VAL A 88 15.41 -6.23 9.38
C VAL A 88 14.02 -5.66 9.09
N PHE A 89 13.63 -4.59 9.79
CA PHE A 89 12.35 -3.93 9.58
C PHE A 89 12.19 -3.44 8.13
N PHE A 90 13.14 -2.64 7.62
CA PHE A 90 13.01 -2.07 6.28
C PHE A 90 13.11 -3.12 5.16
N GLN A 91 13.88 -4.20 5.36
CA GLN A 91 13.89 -5.34 4.44
C GLN A 91 12.53 -6.05 4.42
N ARG A 92 11.94 -6.35 5.60
CA ARG A 92 10.60 -6.96 5.69
C ARG A 92 9.53 -6.08 5.04
N GLN A 93 9.60 -4.76 5.20
CA GLN A 93 8.66 -3.83 4.54
C GLN A 93 8.79 -3.85 3.02
N ARG A 94 10.03 -3.85 2.50
CA ARG A 94 10.28 -3.95 1.06
C ARG A 94 9.74 -5.26 0.49
N PHE A 95 10.06 -6.38 1.13
CA PHE A 95 9.60 -7.70 0.71
C PHE A 95 8.06 -7.78 0.69
N LYS A 96 7.39 -7.32 1.75
CA LYS A 96 5.92 -7.24 1.80
C LYS A 96 5.36 -6.43 0.63
N LYS A 97 5.94 -5.26 0.33
CA LYS A 97 5.51 -4.41 -0.79
C LYS A 97 5.65 -5.12 -2.14
N GLU A 98 6.77 -5.80 -2.37
CA GLU A 98 7.01 -6.59 -3.59
C GLU A 98 6.02 -7.76 -3.71
N LEU A 99 5.77 -8.46 -2.61
CA LEU A 99 4.81 -9.57 -2.55
C LEU A 99 3.37 -9.12 -2.83
N TYR A 100 2.92 -8.02 -2.23
CA TYR A 100 1.59 -7.46 -2.51
C TYR A 100 1.45 -7.03 -3.98
N LYS A 101 2.51 -6.47 -4.57
CA LYS A 101 2.52 -6.12 -6.00
C LYS A 101 2.39 -7.38 -6.85
N PHE A 102 3.16 -8.42 -6.54
CA PHE A 102 3.12 -9.69 -7.26
C PHE A 102 1.71 -10.31 -7.27
N TYR A 103 1.07 -10.43 -6.10
CA TYR A 103 -0.29 -10.97 -6.02
C TYR A 103 -1.31 -10.11 -6.77
N ARG A 104 -1.21 -8.77 -6.64
CA ARG A 104 -2.07 -7.84 -7.40
C ARG A 104 -1.92 -8.04 -8.92
N ASP A 105 -0.69 -8.23 -9.40
CA ASP A 105 -0.42 -8.43 -10.83
C ASP A 105 -0.98 -9.77 -11.32
N ILE A 106 -0.96 -10.82 -10.50
CA ILE A 106 -1.63 -12.10 -10.78
C ILE A 106 -3.15 -11.91 -10.88
N ASP A 107 -3.77 -11.28 -9.89
CA ASP A 107 -5.22 -11.07 -9.87
C ASP A 107 -5.70 -10.25 -11.07
N ASN A 108 -4.92 -9.22 -11.45
CA ASN A 108 -5.22 -8.40 -12.60
C ASN A 108 -5.09 -9.17 -13.92
N LYS A 109 -4.13 -10.11 -14.02
CA LYS A 109 -4.02 -10.99 -15.19
C LYS A 109 -5.17 -11.99 -15.25
N ALA A 110 -5.62 -12.53 -14.12
CA ALA A 110 -6.77 -13.43 -14.06
C ALA A 110 -8.05 -12.73 -14.54
N ARG A 111 -8.31 -11.51 -14.06
CA ARG A 111 -9.48 -10.70 -14.48
C ARG A 111 -9.50 -10.44 -16.00
N ARG A 112 -8.37 -10.01 -16.58
CA ARG A 112 -8.29 -9.78 -18.05
C ARG A 112 -8.62 -11.02 -18.86
N LYS A 113 -8.19 -12.21 -18.41
CA LYS A 113 -8.52 -13.47 -19.10
C LYS A 113 -10.01 -13.83 -19.00
N THR A 114 -10.67 -13.49 -17.89
CA THR A 114 -12.11 -13.64 -17.77
C THR A 114 -12.84 -12.70 -18.72
N ASP A 115 -12.42 -11.43 -18.79
CA ASP A 115 -12.99 -10.44 -19.70
C ASP A 115 -12.78 -10.84 -21.18
N GLU A 116 -11.60 -11.36 -21.53
CA GLU A 116 -11.29 -11.89 -22.88
C GLU A 116 -12.12 -13.15 -23.21
N ASN A 117 -12.27 -14.09 -22.28
CA ASN A 117 -13.08 -15.29 -22.48
C ASN A 117 -14.58 -14.99 -22.58
N GLU A 118 -15.09 -13.97 -21.88
CA GLU A 118 -16.51 -13.55 -21.99
C GLU A 118 -16.80 -12.87 -23.35
N LEU A 119 -15.83 -12.15 -23.92
CA LEU A 119 -15.93 -11.58 -25.27
C LEU A 119 -15.94 -12.65 -26.38
N GLU A 120 -15.27 -13.79 -26.19
CA GLU A 120 -15.27 -14.91 -27.14
C GLU A 120 -16.56 -15.76 -27.11
N LEU A 121 -17.36 -15.66 -26.05
CA LEU A 121 -18.60 -16.44 -25.88
C LEU A 121 -19.84 -15.78 -26.50
N VAL A 122 -19.74 -14.60 -27.11
CA VAL A 122 -20.88 -14.01 -27.85
C VAL A 122 -21.10 -14.86 -29.12
N PRO A 123 -22.20 -15.62 -29.23
CA PRO A 123 -22.40 -16.48 -30.39
C PRO A 123 -22.54 -15.57 -31.62
N ASN A 124 -21.66 -15.77 -32.59
CA ASN A 124 -21.81 -15.22 -33.93
C ASN A 124 -23.16 -15.72 -34.45
N THR A 125 -24.19 -14.89 -34.34
CA THR A 125 -25.53 -15.21 -34.83
C THR A 125 -25.42 -15.19 -36.34
N GLN A 126 -25.12 -16.35 -36.93
CA GLN A 126 -25.25 -16.56 -38.36
C GLN A 126 -26.71 -16.26 -38.70
N VAL A 127 -26.92 -15.13 -39.37
CA VAL A 127 -28.18 -14.80 -40.01
C VAL A 127 -28.44 -15.91 -41.03
N PRO A 128 -29.56 -16.66 -40.94
CA PRO A 128 -29.85 -17.69 -41.93
C PRO A 128 -29.99 -17.04 -43.31
N GLN A 129 -29.20 -17.50 -44.27
CA GLN A 129 -29.38 -17.18 -45.68
C GLN A 129 -30.72 -17.77 -46.12
N SER A 130 -31.65 -16.91 -46.52
CA SER A 130 -32.88 -17.32 -47.21
C SER A 130 -32.57 -17.48 -48.70
N ASP A 131 -32.29 -18.71 -49.13
CA ASP A 131 -32.32 -19.06 -50.54
C ASP A 131 -33.79 -19.22 -50.98
N GLY A 132 -34.14 -18.62 -52.13
CA GLY A 132 -35.36 -18.93 -52.91
C GLY A 132 -35.32 -20.38 -53.41
N GLU A 133 -36.33 -21.03 -53.97
CA GLU A 133 -37.58 -20.72 -54.70
C GLU A 133 -38.57 -21.86 -54.31
N GLU A 134 -39.88 -21.92 -54.57
CA GLU A 134 -40.53 -21.96 -55.88
C GLU A 134 -42.06 -22.23 -55.69
N GLY A 135 -42.89 -21.58 -56.51
CA GLY A 135 -44.19 -22.00 -57.03
C GLY A 135 -45.28 -22.68 -56.17
N THR A 136 -46.44 -22.02 -56.06
CA THR A 136 -47.71 -22.68 -56.45
C THR A 136 -48.77 -21.66 -56.85
N LYS A 137 -49.23 -21.77 -58.11
CA LYS A 137 -50.41 -21.10 -58.68
C LYS A 137 -51.70 -21.80 -58.22
N THR A 138 -52.75 -21.03 -57.93
CA THR A 138 -54.19 -21.20 -58.28
C THR A 138 -54.91 -19.97 -57.67
N GLY A 139 -55.84 -19.23 -58.27
CA GLY A 139 -56.65 -19.40 -59.47
C GLY A 139 -58.15 -19.23 -59.11
N PHE A 140 -58.76 -18.12 -59.55
CA PHE A 140 -60.22 -17.80 -59.65
C PHE A 140 -61.04 -17.59 -58.35
N GLY A 141 -61.98 -16.63 -58.27
CA GLY A 141 -62.50 -15.71 -59.27
C GLY A 141 -63.67 -14.86 -58.73
N SER A 142 -64.05 -13.87 -59.55
CA SER A 142 -65.28 -13.05 -59.59
C SER A 142 -65.51 -12.00 -58.52
#